data_AF-A0A961DHW2-F1
#
_entry.id   AF-A0A961DHW2-F1
#
_cell.length_a   1.000
_cell.length_b   1.000
_cell.length_c   1.000
_cell.angle_alpha   90.00
_cell.angle_beta   90.00
_cell.angle_gamma   90.00
#
_symmetry.space_group_name_H-M   'P 1'
#
loop_
_entity.id
_entity.type
_entity.pdbx_description
1 polymer ?
#
loop_
_entity_poly.entity_id
_entity_poly.type
_entity_poly.pdbx_seq_one_letter_code
_entity_poly.pdbx_strand_id
1 'polypeptide(L)' 'MDLDAYSAAHRDEWDELARLSSRRRSGGADADDLIERYQAGASQLSAMQASAGSSVQGDRLSLALSRARLQFTG' A
#
# COMPACT_ATOMS: atom_id res chain seq x y z
N MET A 1 -1.67 -17.48 9.49
CA MET A 1 -2.30 -16.56 8.51
C MET A 1 -2.14 -17.19 7.15
N ASP A 2 -3.22 -17.30 6.38
CA ASP A 2 -3.11 -17.67 4.97
C ASP A 2 -2.79 -16.39 4.18
N LEU A 3 -1.54 -16.28 3.72
CA LEU A 3 -1.04 -15.08 3.05
C LEU A 3 -1.74 -14.86 1.71
N ASP A 4 -2.09 -15.93 0.99
CA ASP A 4 -2.73 -15.83 -0.32
C ASP A 4 -4.17 -15.38 -0.16
N ALA A 5 -4.91 -15.94 0.80
CA ALA A 5 -6.27 -15.50 1.12
C ALA A 5 -6.31 -14.05 1.62
N TYR A 6 -5.36 -13.67 2.49
CA TYR A 6 -5.26 -12.30 2.99
C TYR A 6 -4.90 -11.31 1.87
N SER A 7 -3.93 -11.67 1.02
CA SER A 7 -3.52 -10.82 -0.10
C SER A 7 -4.65 -10.68 -1.11
N ALA A 8 -5.43 -11.73 -1.35
CA ALA A 8 -6.61 -11.65 -2.20
C ALA A 8 -7.68 -10.71 -1.63
N ALA A 9 -7.90 -10.73 -0.31
CA ALA A 9 -8.87 -9.87 0.35
C ALA A 9 -8.50 -8.37 0.29
N HIS A 10 -7.20 -8.04 0.30
CA HIS A 10 -6.72 -6.65 0.28
C HIS A 10 -6.20 -6.18 -1.09
N ARG A 11 -6.27 -7.02 -2.12
CA ARG A 11 -5.69 -6.75 -3.45
C ARG A 11 -6.19 -5.45 -4.05
N ASP A 12 -7.49 -5.19 -3.97
CA ASP A 12 -8.11 -4.01 -4.57
C ASP A 12 -7.68 -2.71 -3.86
N GLU A 13 -7.51 -2.75 -2.54
CA GLU A 13 -6.98 -1.62 -1.75
C GLU A 13 -5.54 -1.28 -2.17
N TRP A 14 -4.71 -2.31 -2.36
CA TRP A 14 -3.31 -2.17 -2.76
C TRP A 14 -3.17 -1.68 -4.20
N ASP A 15 -3.98 -2.21 -5.12
CA ASP A 15 -3.98 -1.77 -6.52
C ASP A 15 -4.41 -0.29 -6.60
N GLU A 16 -5.35 0.15 -5.78
CA GLU A 16 -5.77 1.54 -5.72
C GLU A 16 -4.72 2.46 -5.07
N LEU A 17 -4.04 2.01 -4.01
CA LEU A 17 -2.85 2.69 -3.48
C LEU A 17 -1.76 2.84 -4.55
N ALA A 18 -1.50 1.78 -5.33
CA ALA A 18 -0.53 1.80 -6.42
C ALA A 18 -0.95 2.78 -7.53
N ARG A 19 -2.26 2.85 -7.83
CA ARG A 19 -2.83 3.79 -8.80
C ARG A 19 -2.63 5.24 -8.34
N LEU A 20 -3.06 5.58 -7.12
CA LEU A 20 -2.93 6.93 -6.57
C LEU A 20 -1.46 7.35 -6.42
N SER A 21 -0.61 6.44 -5.94
CA SER A 21 0.83 6.69 -5.80
C SER A 21 1.58 6.90 -7.13
N SER A 22 0.96 6.56 -8.26
CA SER A 22 1.51 6.81 -9.62
C SER A 22 1.01 8.11 -10.28
N ARG A 23 -0.06 8.71 -9.76
CA ARG A 23 -0.66 9.92 -10.32
C ARG A 23 0.02 11.18 -9.77
N ARG A 24 0.02 12.25 -10.56
CA ARG A 24 0.35 13.59 -10.06
C ARG A 24 -0.82 14.08 -9.21
N ARG A 25 -0.55 14.61 -8.01
CA ARG A 25 -1.57 15.11 -7.06
C ARG A 25 -2.57 16.01 -7.80
N SER A 26 -3.85 15.62 -7.80
CA SER A 26 -4.93 16.37 -8.46
C SER A 26 -5.77 17.23 -7.49
N GLY A 27 -5.51 17.17 -6.18
CA GLY A 27 -6.19 17.99 -5.17
C GLY A 27 -5.97 17.51 -3.75
N GLY A 28 -6.64 18.14 -2.77
CA GLY A 28 -6.56 17.79 -1.35
C GLY A 28 -7.24 16.45 -1.00
N ALA A 29 -8.40 16.16 -1.60
CA ALA A 29 -9.12 14.89 -1.37
C ALA A 29 -8.30 13.66 -1.79
N ASP A 30 -7.60 13.72 -2.92
CA ASP A 30 -6.70 12.64 -3.35
C ASP A 30 -5.51 12.44 -2.39
N ALA A 31 -5.09 13.50 -1.69
CA ALA A 31 -4.00 13.43 -0.73
C ALA A 31 -4.43 12.75 0.58
N ASP A 32 -5.61 13.10 1.10
CA ASP A 32 -6.17 12.48 2.31
C ASP A 32 -6.44 10.98 2.08
N ASP A 33 -7.06 10.64 0.95
CA ASP A 33 -7.30 9.24 0.54
C ASP A 33 -5.97 8.45 0.40
N LEU A 34 -4.93 9.08 -0.14
CA LEU A 34 -3.61 8.46 -0.27
C LEU A 34 -2.96 8.23 1.09
N ILE A 35 -3.13 9.15 2.05
CA ILE A 35 -2.62 9.02 3.42
C ILE A 35 -3.31 7.85 4.14
N GLU A 36 -4.64 7.77 4.07
CA GLU A 36 -5.40 6.69 4.70
C GLU A 36 -4.97 5.32 4.17
N ARG A 37 -4.89 5.18 2.84
CA ARG A 37 -4.44 3.95 2.19
C ARG A 37 -2.98 3.60 2.49
N TYR A 38 -2.11 4.61 2.61
CA TYR A 38 -0.72 4.40 2.99
C TYR A 38 -0.61 3.82 4.40
N GLN A 39 -1.37 4.36 5.37
CA GLN A 39 -1.36 3.87 6.74
C GLN A 39 -1.90 2.43 6.84
N ALA A 40 -3.02 2.15 6.18
CA ALA A 40 -3.58 0.81 6.10
C ALA A 40 -2.59 -0.19 5.46
N GLY A 41 -2.01 0.16 4.31
CA GLY A 41 -1.02 -0.66 3.62
C GLY A 41 0.24 -0.92 4.44
N ALA A 42 0.73 0.07 5.19
CA ALA A 42 1.88 -0.10 6.06
C ALA A 42 1.60 -1.09 7.21
N SER A 43 0.39 -1.04 7.78
CA SER A 43 -0.05 -2.00 8.81
C SER A 43 -0.14 -3.43 8.24
N GLN A 44 -0.75 -3.57 7.06
CA GLN A 44 -0.89 -4.85 6.37
C GLN A 44 0.49 -5.45 6.01
N LEU A 45 1.43 -4.62 5.51
CA LEU A 45 2.80 -5.06 5.23
C LEU A 45 3.51 -5.57 6.49
N SER A 46 3.37 -4.85 7.61
CA SER A 46 3.94 -5.27 8.90
C SER A 46 3.39 -6.62 9.35
N ALA A 47 2.08 -6.84 9.22
CA ALA A 47 1.43 -8.11 9.55
C ALA A 47 1.91 -9.26 8.65
N MET A 48 2.08 -9.01 7.35
CA MET A 48 2.63 -9.99 6.40
C MET A 48 4.09 -10.34 6.74
N GLN A 49 4.93 -9.35 7.01
CA GLN A 49 6.33 -9.56 7.38
C GLN A 49 6.47 -10.34 8.69
N ALA A 50 5.63 -10.04 9.68
CA ALA A 50 5.64 -10.74 10.96
C ALA A 50 5.17 -12.21 10.86
N SER A 51 4.27 -12.51 9.92
CA SER A 51 3.66 -13.84 9.79
C SER A 51 4.37 -14.76 8.79
N ALA A 52 4.85 -14.21 7.68
CA ALA A 52 5.38 -14.97 6.55
C ALA A 52 6.78 -14.50 6.09
N GLY A 53 7.32 -13.44 6.68
CA GLY A 53 8.60 -12.87 6.24
C GLY A 53 8.49 -12.15 4.89
N SER A 54 9.55 -12.23 4.08
CA SER A 54 9.55 -11.65 2.73
C SER A 54 8.68 -12.49 1.79
N SER A 55 7.85 -11.80 1.00
CA SER A 55 6.92 -12.39 0.03
C SER A 55 6.74 -11.46 -1.15
N VAL A 56 6.38 -12.03 -2.32
CA VAL A 56 6.15 -11.25 -3.56
C VAL A 56 5.04 -10.21 -3.37
N GLN A 57 3.98 -10.57 -2.64
CA GLN A 57 2.87 -9.68 -2.32
C GLN A 57 3.33 -8.53 -1.42
N GLY A 58 4.14 -8.84 -0.39
CA GLY A 58 4.75 -7.84 0.50
C GLY A 58 5.69 -6.89 -0.25
N ASP A 59 6.50 -7.42 -1.17
CA ASP A 59 7.42 -6.61 -1.98
C ASP A 59 6.67 -5.63 -2.89
N ARG A 60 5.57 -6.09 -3.51
CA ARG A 60 4.70 -5.25 -4.34
C ARG A 60 4.05 -4.12 -3.52
N LEU A 61 3.55 -4.44 -2.33
CA LEU A 61 2.95 -3.45 -1.43
C LEU A 61 4.00 -2.44 -0.93
N SER A 62 5.18 -2.92 -0.55
CA SER A 62 6.32 -2.08 -0.15
C SER A 62 6.71 -1.07 -1.23
N LEU A 63 6.70 -1.48 -2.50
CA LEU A 63 6.96 -0.59 -3.63
C LEU A 63 5.90 0.51 -3.77
N ALA A 64 4.62 0.17 -3.62
CA ALA A 64 3.52 1.15 -3.67
C ALA A 64 3.62 2.17 -2.53
N LEU A 65 3.88 1.70 -1.30
CA LEU A 65 4.09 2.56 -0.13
C LEU A 65 5.30 3.48 -0.31
N SER A 66 6.40 2.97 -0.86
CA SER A 66 7.60 3.77 -1.12
C SER A 66 7.31 4.92 -2.09
N ARG A 67 6.51 4.68 -3.13
CA ARG A 67 6.09 5.73 -4.09
C ARG A 67 5.16 6.75 -3.44
N ALA A 68 4.19 6.30 -2.64
CA ALA A 68 3.30 7.19 -1.90
C ALA A 68 4.08 8.12 -0.97
N ARG A 69 5.08 7.59 -0.25
CA ARG A 69 5.92 8.37 0.67
C ARG A 69 6.66 9.51 -0.04
N LEU A 70 7.13 9.29 -1.26
CA LEU A 70 7.79 10.34 -2.06
C LEU A 70 6.84 11.50 -2.40
N GLN A 71 5.54 11.23 -2.55
CA GLN A 71 4.56 12.28 -2.82
C GLN A 71 4.24 13.16 -1.60
N PHE A 72 4.48 12.66 -0.39
CA PHE A 72 4.26 13.43 0.85
C PHE A 72 5.42 14.38 1.15
N THR A 73 6.63 14.04 0.71
CA THR A 73 7.85 14.81 0.99
C THR A 73 8.26 15.75 -0.16
N GLY A 74 7.46 15.80 -1.24
CA GLY A 74 7.74 16.56 -2.46
C GLY A 74 6.78 17.72 -2.73
#